data_AF-A0A7Z0I1Z3-F1
#
_entry.id   AF-A0A7Z0I1Z3-F1
#
_cell.length_a   1.000
_cell.length_b   1.000
_cell.length_c   1.000
_cell.angle_alpha   90.00
_cell.angle_beta   90.00
_cell.angle_gamma   90.00
#
_symmetry.space_group_name_H-M   'P 1'
#
loop_
_entity.id
_entity.type
_entity.pdbx_description
1 polymer ?
#
loop_
_entity_poly.entity_id
_entity_poly.type
_entity_poly.pdbx_seq_one_letter_code
_entity_poly.pdbx_strand_id
1 'polypeptide(L)'
;MNDIVDILQAGGPVILVLLALSLLSLTLIALKLVQLRGVRSGAALRDGALKQWLDGQHSAARNALSTGAAPADRVTATAMARFMDGRPAQAVEAEAELLGNQEVEAMNRHIRILELVAVISPLLGLLGTVLGMIESFQQLDLAGGSANASVLAGGIWRALLTTAAGLLVAIPAAAAAALFSARIEAAAQAIERAVGQLLVIERARAGTGPQG
;
A
#
# COMPACT_ATOMS: atom_id res chain seq x y z
N MET A 1 -12.07 28.34 15.03
CA MET A 1 -11.20 27.66 16.03
C MET A 1 -12.02 27.15 17.22
N ASN A 2 -13.17 27.76 17.54
CA ASN A 2 -14.13 27.21 18.52
C ASN A 2 -14.76 25.89 18.07
N ASP A 3 -15.07 25.72 16.77
CA ASP A 3 -15.73 24.51 16.27
C ASP A 3 -14.93 23.21 16.50
N ILE A 4 -13.60 23.25 16.39
CA ILE A 4 -12.75 22.07 16.62
C ILE A 4 -12.72 21.70 18.11
N VAL A 5 -12.69 22.71 18.99
CA VAL A 5 -12.75 22.51 20.44
C VAL A 5 -14.13 21.98 20.84
N ASP A 6 -15.19 22.49 20.23
CA ASP A 6 -16.57 22.01 20.44
C ASP A 6 -16.74 20.56 19.96
N ILE A 7 -16.14 20.18 18.83
CA ILE A 7 -16.11 18.79 18.34
C ILE A 7 -15.32 17.88 19.30
N LEU A 8 -14.18 18.35 19.83
CA LEU A 8 -13.36 17.61 20.79
C LEU A 8 -14.08 17.39 22.12
N GLN A 9 -14.83 18.40 22.58
CA GLN A 9 -15.67 18.32 23.78
C GLN A 9 -16.94 17.49 23.54
N ALA A 10 -17.43 17.43 22.30
CA ALA A 10 -18.64 16.71 21.91
C ALA A 10 -18.46 15.19 21.75
N GLY A 11 -17.40 14.73 21.07
CA GLY A 11 -17.25 13.31 20.70
C GLY A 11 -16.34 12.48 21.61
N GLY A 12 -15.90 13.05 22.73
CA GLY A 12 -15.15 12.35 23.77
C GLY A 12 -13.80 11.76 23.31
N PRO A 13 -13.26 10.78 24.05
CA PRO A 13 -11.95 10.17 23.76
C PRO A 13 -11.86 9.52 22.38
N VAL A 14 -12.99 9.08 21.83
CA VAL A 14 -13.06 8.40 20.53
C VAL A 14 -12.63 9.31 19.39
N ILE A 15 -13.05 10.59 19.39
CA ILE A 15 -12.64 11.55 18.35
C ILE A 15 -11.13 11.78 18.39
N LEU A 16 -10.50 11.84 19.56
CA LEU A 16 -9.05 11.98 19.68
C LEU A 16 -8.31 10.82 19.03
N VAL A 17 -8.78 9.59 19.24
CA VAL A 17 -8.23 8.40 18.58
C VAL A 17 -8.43 8.48 17.07
N LEU A 18 -9.61 8.86 16.59
CA LEU A 18 -9.89 9.02 15.16
C LEU A 18 -9.00 10.09 14.51
N LEU A 19 -8.74 11.20 15.20
CA LEU A 19 -7.82 12.24 14.72
C LEU A 19 -6.37 11.72 14.63
N ALA A 20 -5.91 10.94 15.62
CA ALA A 20 -4.60 10.32 15.56
C ALA A 20 -4.49 9.33 14.39
N LEU A 21 -5.52 8.50 14.16
CA LEU A 21 -5.59 7.60 13.02
C LEU A 21 -5.65 8.34 11.67
N SER A 22 -6.33 9.49 11.63
CA SER A 22 -6.39 10.36 10.45
C SER A 22 -5.02 10.93 10.09
N LEU A 23 -4.29 11.46 11.09
CA LEU A 23 -2.95 11.99 10.87
C LEU A 23 -1.98 10.89 10.41
N LEU A 24 -2.05 9.72 11.06
CA LEU A 24 -1.27 8.54 10.68
C LEU A 24 -1.59 8.13 9.24
N SER A 25 -2.86 8.00 8.87
CA SER A 25 -3.26 7.55 7.54
C SER A 25 -2.83 8.54 6.46
N LEU A 26 -3.06 9.84 6.65
CA LEU A 26 -2.63 10.87 5.71
C LEU A 26 -1.11 10.88 5.52
N THR A 27 -0.36 10.72 6.61
CA THR A 27 1.11 10.63 6.55
C THR A 27 1.56 9.43 5.72
N LEU A 28 0.99 8.25 5.97
CA LEU A 28 1.33 7.04 5.21
C LEU A 28 0.92 7.14 3.74
N ILE A 29 -0.23 7.76 3.44
CA ILE A 29 -0.68 8.01 2.07
C ILE A 29 0.32 8.90 1.33
N ALA A 30 0.76 10.00 1.94
CA ALA A 30 1.74 10.90 1.33
C ALA A 30 3.09 10.20 1.07
N LEU A 31 3.61 9.47 2.07
CA LEU A 31 4.85 8.70 1.92
C LEU A 31 4.76 7.66 0.79
N LYS A 32 3.64 6.93 0.72
CA LYS A 32 3.42 5.90 -0.30
C LYS A 32 3.21 6.46 -1.69
N LEU A 33 2.57 7.62 -1.83
CA LEU A 33 2.46 8.31 -3.11
C LEU A 33 3.82 8.62 -3.71
N VAL A 34 4.78 9.07 -2.90
CA VAL A 34 6.14 9.34 -3.36
C VAL A 34 6.90 8.04 -3.61
N GLN A 35 6.86 7.09 -2.66
CA GLN A 35 7.58 5.80 -2.76
C GLN A 35 7.15 5.00 -3.99
N LEU A 36 5.86 4.97 -4.31
CA LEU A 36 5.31 4.15 -5.40
C LEU A 36 5.21 4.87 -6.75
N ARG A 37 5.62 6.15 -6.85
CA ARG A 37 5.49 6.92 -8.10
C ARG A 37 6.29 6.32 -9.26
N GLY A 38 7.46 5.74 -8.97
CA GLY A 38 8.41 5.24 -9.98
C GLY A 38 8.40 3.73 -10.20
N VAL A 39 7.66 2.95 -9.41
CA VAL A 39 7.80 1.47 -9.38
C VAL A 39 7.35 0.78 -10.67
N ARG A 40 6.55 1.45 -11.50
CA ARG A 40 6.08 0.96 -12.81
C ARG A 40 6.81 1.58 -14.00
N SER A 41 7.82 2.40 -13.76
CA SER A 41 8.59 3.04 -14.83
C SER A 41 9.53 2.04 -15.53
N GLY A 42 10.27 2.50 -16.54
CA GLY A 42 11.36 1.72 -17.14
C GLY A 42 10.95 0.63 -18.13
N ALA A 43 9.68 0.52 -18.56
CA ALA A 43 9.26 -0.54 -19.48
C ALA A 43 10.04 -0.53 -20.81
N ALA A 44 10.11 0.63 -21.48
CA ALA A 44 10.88 0.76 -22.72
C ALA A 44 12.39 0.53 -22.53
N LEU A 45 12.92 0.88 -21.36
CA LEU A 45 14.32 0.64 -21.00
C LEU A 45 14.59 -0.87 -20.88
N ARG A 46 13.69 -1.61 -20.21
CA ARG A 46 13.75 -3.08 -20.10
C ARG A 46 13.64 -3.76 -21.45
N ASP A 47 12.70 -3.34 -22.29
CA ASP A 47 12.55 -3.91 -23.63
C ASP A 47 13.84 -3.70 -24.47
N GLY A 48 14.46 -2.52 -24.36
CA GLY A 48 15.75 -2.24 -25.00
C GLY A 48 16.90 -3.09 -24.46
N ALA A 49 16.99 -3.26 -23.15
CA ALA A 49 18.01 -4.09 -22.51
C ALA A 49 17.86 -5.58 -22.89
N LEU A 50 16.63 -6.10 -22.94
CA LEU A 50 16.37 -7.48 -23.36
C LEU A 50 16.73 -7.72 -24.84
N LYS A 51 16.51 -6.73 -25.71
CA LYS A 51 16.99 -6.78 -27.10
C LYS A 51 18.51 -6.80 -27.19
N GLN A 52 19.19 -5.91 -26.46
CA GLN A 52 20.66 -5.91 -26.39
C GLN A 52 21.21 -7.25 -25.86
N TRP A 53 20.53 -7.85 -24.88
CA TRP A 53 20.89 -9.15 -24.35
C TRP A 53 20.76 -10.26 -25.42
N LEU A 54 19.65 -10.26 -26.16
CA LEU A 54 19.41 -11.14 -27.31
C LEU A 54 20.51 -11.03 -28.37
N ASP A 55 20.95 -9.81 -28.66
CA ASP A 55 22.01 -9.52 -29.64
C ASP A 55 23.43 -9.86 -29.13
N GLY A 56 23.55 -10.43 -27.92
CA GLY A 56 24.83 -10.84 -27.32
C GLY A 56 25.57 -9.70 -26.61
N GLN A 57 24.99 -8.50 -26.55
CA GLN A 57 25.58 -7.32 -25.89
C GLN A 57 25.29 -7.34 -24.38
N HIS A 58 25.69 -8.40 -23.71
CA HIS A 58 25.36 -8.70 -22.30
C HIS A 58 25.73 -7.58 -21.32
N SER A 59 26.95 -7.04 -21.44
CA SER A 59 27.42 -5.95 -20.58
C SER A 59 26.63 -4.65 -20.80
N ALA A 60 26.26 -4.34 -22.05
CA ALA A 60 25.46 -3.15 -22.37
C ALA A 60 24.04 -3.27 -21.81
N ALA A 61 23.40 -4.44 -21.99
CA ALA A 61 22.08 -4.74 -21.47
C ALA A 61 22.00 -4.58 -19.94
N ARG A 62 22.97 -5.16 -19.21
CA ARG A 62 23.04 -5.02 -17.75
C ARG A 62 23.24 -3.56 -17.34
N ASN A 63 24.15 -2.84 -17.99
CA ASN A 63 24.44 -1.46 -17.66
C ASN A 63 23.23 -0.54 -17.93
N ALA A 64 22.46 -0.81 -18.98
CA ALA A 64 21.23 -0.08 -19.27
C ALA A 64 20.21 -0.17 -18.12
N LEU A 65 20.16 -1.30 -17.42
CA LEU A 65 19.26 -1.50 -16.27
C LEU A 65 19.85 -1.09 -14.92
N SER A 66 21.18 -0.99 -14.81
CA SER A 66 21.86 -0.58 -13.56
C SER A 66 21.49 0.83 -13.08
N THR A 67 21.01 1.68 -13.99
CA THR A 67 20.53 3.04 -13.73
C THR A 67 19.02 3.10 -13.49
N GLY A 68 18.31 1.98 -13.68
CA GLY A 68 16.88 1.87 -13.53
C GLY A 68 16.43 1.95 -12.08
N ALA A 69 15.45 2.81 -11.80
CA ALA A 69 14.91 3.01 -10.46
C ALA A 69 13.77 2.04 -10.11
N ALA A 70 13.20 1.33 -11.10
CA ALA A 70 12.09 0.43 -10.85
C ALA A 70 12.58 -0.92 -10.26
N PRO A 71 11.80 -1.57 -9.39
CA PRO A 71 12.11 -2.90 -8.87
C PRO A 71 12.40 -3.92 -9.98
N ALA A 72 11.61 -3.90 -11.06
CA ALA A 72 11.81 -4.77 -12.22
C ALA A 72 13.17 -4.56 -12.91
N ASP A 73 13.72 -3.35 -12.89
CA ASP A 73 15.04 -3.07 -13.47
C ASP A 73 16.13 -3.71 -12.62
N ARG A 74 16.06 -3.54 -11.28
CA ARG A 74 17.02 -4.10 -10.33
C ARG A 74 17.05 -5.61 -10.34
N VAL A 75 15.88 -6.26 -10.30
CA VAL A 75 15.78 -7.72 -10.31
C VAL A 75 16.30 -8.28 -11.64
N THR A 76 15.91 -7.68 -12.76
CA THR A 76 16.38 -8.12 -14.10
C THR A 76 17.88 -7.90 -14.28
N ALA A 77 18.42 -6.75 -13.83
CA ALA A 77 19.86 -6.47 -13.89
C ALA A 77 20.67 -7.49 -13.05
N THR A 78 20.14 -7.89 -11.90
CA THR A 78 20.76 -8.91 -11.04
C THR A 78 20.69 -10.28 -11.71
N ALA A 79 19.55 -10.65 -12.30
CA ALA A 79 19.43 -11.90 -13.06
C ALA A 79 20.40 -11.95 -14.25
N MET A 80 20.53 -10.86 -15.01
CA MET A 80 21.53 -10.71 -16.07
C MET A 80 22.95 -10.91 -15.54
N ALA A 81 23.28 -10.31 -14.39
CA ALA A 81 24.58 -10.50 -13.75
C ALA A 81 24.87 -11.97 -13.45
N ARG A 82 23.89 -12.69 -12.89
CA ARG A 82 24.06 -14.11 -12.55
C ARG A 82 24.24 -14.99 -13.77
N PHE A 83 23.58 -14.68 -14.88
CA PHE A 83 23.83 -15.37 -16.15
C PHE A 83 25.24 -15.10 -16.69
N MET A 84 25.74 -13.88 -16.57
CA MET A 84 27.13 -13.55 -16.94
C MET A 84 28.15 -14.31 -16.07
N ASP A 85 27.81 -14.62 -14.81
CA ASP A 85 28.63 -15.45 -13.91
C ASP A 85 28.55 -16.96 -14.24
N GLY A 86 27.81 -17.36 -15.29
CA GLY A 86 27.64 -18.76 -15.70
C GLY A 86 26.71 -19.57 -14.80
N ARG A 87 25.85 -18.91 -14.00
CA ARG A 87 24.87 -19.61 -13.17
C ARG A 87 23.83 -20.34 -14.04
N PRO A 88 23.42 -21.57 -13.67
CA PRO A 88 22.36 -22.28 -14.39
C PRO A 88 21.02 -21.55 -14.23
N ALA A 89 20.17 -21.60 -15.27
CA ALA A 89 18.90 -20.86 -15.31
C ALA A 89 17.99 -21.09 -14.10
N GLN A 90 17.93 -22.33 -13.58
CA GLN A 90 17.14 -22.66 -12.39
C GLN A 90 17.61 -21.90 -11.14
N ALA A 91 18.93 -21.71 -10.98
CA ALA A 91 19.46 -20.97 -9.84
C ALA A 91 19.18 -19.45 -9.98
N VAL A 92 19.25 -18.93 -11.21
CA VAL A 92 18.94 -17.52 -11.47
C VAL A 92 17.46 -17.23 -11.26
N GLU A 93 16.58 -18.12 -11.68
CA GLU A 93 15.13 -18.03 -11.47
C GLU A 93 14.77 -17.99 -9.98
N ALA A 94 15.31 -18.92 -9.19
CA ALA A 94 15.07 -18.96 -7.73
C ALA A 94 15.58 -17.70 -7.02
N GLU A 95 16.74 -17.17 -7.43
CA GLU A 95 17.27 -15.94 -6.85
C GLU A 95 16.45 -14.71 -7.26
N ALA A 96 16.03 -14.63 -8.52
CA ALA A 96 15.18 -13.56 -9.01
C ALA A 96 13.80 -13.56 -8.35
N GLU A 97 13.23 -14.73 -8.07
CA GLU A 97 11.99 -14.88 -7.30
C GLU A 97 12.17 -14.37 -5.86
N LEU A 98 13.25 -14.76 -5.19
CA LEU A 98 13.56 -14.29 -3.83
C LEU A 98 13.72 -12.76 -3.78
N LEU A 99 14.46 -12.16 -4.71
CA LEU A 99 14.62 -10.71 -4.81
C LEU A 99 13.32 -10.00 -5.18
N GLY A 100 12.54 -10.56 -6.11
CA GLY A 100 11.23 -10.04 -6.48
C GLY A 100 10.27 -10.00 -5.29
N ASN A 101 10.24 -11.07 -4.49
CA ASN A 101 9.44 -11.13 -3.27
C ASN A 101 9.88 -10.10 -2.23
N GLN A 102 11.19 -9.89 -2.05
CA GLN A 102 11.71 -8.84 -1.15
C GLN A 102 11.29 -7.43 -1.59
N GLU A 103 11.33 -7.14 -2.89
CA GLU A 103 10.89 -5.87 -3.45
C GLU A 103 9.39 -5.65 -3.23
N VAL A 104 8.56 -6.67 -3.48
CA VAL A 104 7.11 -6.63 -3.24
C VAL A 104 6.80 -6.44 -1.75
N GLU A 105 7.49 -7.15 -0.86
CA GLU A 105 7.35 -6.99 0.58
C GLU A 105 7.71 -5.57 1.04
N ALA A 106 8.82 -5.02 0.53
CA ALA A 106 9.26 -3.66 0.84
C ALA A 106 8.23 -2.61 0.38
N MET A 107 7.61 -2.80 -0.78
CA MET A 107 6.53 -1.95 -1.25
C MET A 107 5.25 -2.10 -0.42
N ASN A 108 4.91 -3.31 0.04
CA ASN A 108 3.73 -3.60 0.85
C ASN A 108 3.81 -3.07 2.29
N ARG A 109 5.03 -2.82 2.81
CA ARG A 109 5.24 -2.30 4.17
C ARG A 109 4.37 -1.06 4.43
N HIS A 110 3.73 -1.00 5.59
CA HIS A 110 2.81 0.08 6.01
C HIS A 110 1.45 0.18 5.29
N ILE A 111 1.23 -0.50 4.15
CA ILE A 111 -0.12 -0.52 3.52
C ILE A 111 -1.12 -1.27 4.41
N ARG A 112 -0.68 -2.35 5.07
CA ARG A 112 -1.48 -3.07 6.06
C ARG A 112 -2.00 -2.17 7.19
N ILE A 113 -1.27 -1.10 7.52
CA ILE A 113 -1.74 -0.12 8.51
C ILE A 113 -2.90 0.70 7.95
N LEU A 114 -2.84 1.11 6.67
CA LEU A 114 -3.96 1.79 6.01
C LEU A 114 -5.21 0.89 5.91
N GLU A 115 -5.02 -0.39 5.57
CA GLU A 115 -6.10 -1.39 5.58
C GLU A 115 -6.72 -1.53 6.98
N LEU A 116 -5.88 -1.58 8.02
CA LEU A 116 -6.34 -1.64 9.40
C LEU A 116 -7.12 -0.38 9.80
N VAL A 117 -6.62 0.81 9.45
CA VAL A 117 -7.31 2.09 9.70
C VAL A 117 -8.66 2.12 8.98
N ALA A 118 -8.73 1.64 7.75
CA ALA A 118 -9.96 1.56 6.98
C ALA A 118 -11.04 0.69 7.66
N VAL A 119 -10.63 -0.41 8.30
CA VAL A 119 -11.53 -1.32 9.02
C VAL A 119 -11.90 -0.81 10.41
N ILE A 120 -10.94 -0.29 11.17
CA ILE A 120 -11.15 0.07 12.58
C ILE A 120 -11.83 1.43 12.74
N SER A 121 -11.57 2.41 11.86
CA SER A 121 -12.11 3.77 12.02
C SER A 121 -13.65 3.83 12.03
N PRO A 122 -14.39 3.11 11.16
CA PRO A 122 -15.85 3.06 11.23
C PRO A 122 -16.35 2.38 12.51
N LEU A 123 -15.66 1.33 12.97
CA LEU A 123 -16.01 0.62 14.21
C LEU A 123 -15.82 1.51 15.43
N LEU A 124 -14.77 2.34 15.45
CA LEU A 124 -14.58 3.37 16.47
C LEU A 124 -15.67 4.43 16.41
N GLY A 125 -16.07 4.87 15.21
CA GLY A 125 -17.16 5.81 15.03
C GLY A 125 -18.50 5.28 15.57
N LEU A 126 -18.80 4.01 15.30
CA LEU A 126 -19.96 3.28 15.85
C LEU A 126 -19.85 3.08 17.36
N LEU A 127 -18.66 2.79 17.89
CA LEU A 127 -18.46 2.75 19.34
C LEU A 127 -18.80 4.11 19.98
N GLY A 128 -18.38 5.20 19.33
CA GLY A 128 -18.72 6.55 19.75
C GLY A 128 -20.22 6.82 19.81
N THR A 129 -21.02 6.30 18.85
CA THR A 129 -22.48 6.45 18.93
C THR A 129 -23.08 5.70 20.09
N VAL A 130 -22.64 4.46 20.32
CA VAL A 130 -23.13 3.65 21.44
C VAL A 130 -22.83 4.35 22.77
N LEU A 131 -21.61 4.84 22.94
CA LEU A 131 -21.22 5.58 24.16
C LEU A 131 -22.03 6.86 24.33
N GLY A 132 -22.21 7.65 23.26
CA GLY A 132 -22.98 8.88 23.32
C GLY A 132 -24.46 8.66 23.63
N MET A 133 -25.05 7.58 23.10
CA MET A 133 -26.43 7.20 23.45
C MET A 133 -26.54 6.75 24.91
N ILE A 134 -25.59 5.95 25.42
CA ILE A 134 -25.56 5.55 26.84
C ILE A 134 -25.52 6.77 27.75
N GLU A 135 -24.64 7.73 27.48
CA GLU A 135 -24.54 8.97 28.26
C GLU A 135 -25.84 9.79 28.20
N SER A 136 -26.46 9.89 27.02
CA SER A 136 -27.71 10.61 26.83
C SER A 136 -28.86 10.01 27.66
N PHE A 137 -28.97 8.68 27.70
CA PHE A 137 -29.99 8.00 28.50
C PHE A 137 -29.72 8.09 30.01
N GLN A 138 -28.46 8.06 30.44
CA GLN A 138 -28.10 8.28 31.84
C GLN A 138 -28.49 9.68 32.32
N GLN A 139 -28.27 10.71 31.50
CA GLN A 139 -28.70 12.08 31.82
C GLN A 139 -30.23 12.20 31.91
N LEU A 140 -30.97 11.46 31.07
CA LEU A 140 -32.43 11.42 31.11
C LEU A 140 -32.97 10.81 32.41
N ASP A 141 -32.38 9.70 32.84
CA ASP A 141 -32.73 9.00 34.09
C ASP A 141 -32.43 9.87 35.32
N LEU A 142 -31.25 10.50 35.38
CA LEU A 142 -30.86 11.42 36.45
C LEU A 142 -31.75 12.67 36.55
N ALA A 143 -32.30 13.13 35.43
CA ALA A 143 -33.25 14.24 35.39
C ALA A 143 -34.68 13.84 35.83
N GLY A 144 -34.88 12.61 36.32
CA GLY A 144 -36.18 12.11 36.78
C GLY A 144 -37.23 12.07 35.66
N GLY A 145 -36.81 11.86 34.41
CA GLY A 145 -37.70 11.87 33.25
C GLY A 145 -38.18 13.27 32.80
N SER A 146 -37.77 14.34 33.48
CA SER A 146 -38.08 15.74 33.12
C SER A 146 -37.07 16.35 32.14
N ALA A 147 -36.24 15.52 31.51
CA ALA A 147 -35.21 15.99 30.58
C ALA A 147 -35.84 16.73 29.39
N ASN A 148 -35.42 17.99 29.21
CA ASN A 148 -35.72 18.75 27.99
C ASN A 148 -35.28 17.94 26.77
N ALA A 149 -36.18 17.71 25.83
CA ALA A 149 -35.91 17.00 24.57
C ALA A 149 -34.66 17.54 23.82
N SER A 150 -34.27 18.79 24.08
CA SER A 150 -33.04 19.41 23.58
C SER A 150 -31.75 18.74 24.08
N VAL A 151 -31.71 18.24 25.32
CA VAL A 151 -30.51 17.58 25.89
C VAL A 151 -30.28 16.23 25.22
N LEU A 152 -31.35 15.44 25.07
CA LEU A 152 -31.32 14.16 24.37
C LEU A 152 -30.92 14.34 22.90
N ALA A 153 -31.50 15.34 22.21
CA ALA A 153 -31.16 15.65 20.83
C ALA A 153 -29.68 16.05 20.66
N GLY A 154 -29.12 16.79 21.62
CA GLY A 154 -27.71 17.17 21.63
C GLY A 154 -26.78 15.95 21.73
N GLY A 155 -27.07 15.00 22.63
CA GLY A 155 -26.26 13.79 22.79
C GLY A 155 -26.31 12.86 21.57
N ILE A 156 -27.48 12.70 20.94
CA ILE A 156 -27.64 11.95 19.68
C ILE A 156 -26.87 12.62 18.54
N TRP A 157 -26.94 13.95 18.42
CA TRP A 157 -26.17 14.70 17.41
C TRP A 157 -24.67 14.46 17.54
N ARG A 158 -24.14 14.52 18.77
CA ARG A 158 -22.72 14.26 19.05
C ARG A 158 -22.32 12.83 18.68
N ALA A 159 -23.14 11.85 19.04
CA ALA A 159 -22.98 10.45 18.64
C ALA A 159 -22.90 10.29 17.12
N LEU A 160 -23.84 10.86 16.37
CA LEU A 160 -23.84 10.75 14.90
C LEU A 160 -22.58 11.38 14.28
N LEU A 161 -22.08 12.47 14.87
CA LEU A 161 -20.86 13.12 14.42
C LEU A 161 -19.62 12.21 14.58
N THR A 162 -19.52 11.41 15.64
CA THR A 162 -18.39 10.47 15.79
C THR A 162 -18.40 9.38 14.72
N THR A 163 -19.58 8.91 14.31
CA THR A 163 -19.70 7.96 13.19
C THR A 163 -19.27 8.59 11.88
N ALA A 164 -19.75 9.81 11.60
CA ALA A 164 -19.36 10.54 10.40
C ALA A 164 -17.84 10.75 10.34
N ALA A 165 -17.22 11.10 11.47
CA ALA A 165 -15.77 11.23 11.58
C ALA A 165 -15.04 9.90 11.31
N GLY A 166 -15.53 8.79 11.85
CA GLY A 166 -14.97 7.46 11.60
C GLY A 166 -14.97 7.08 10.11
N LEU A 167 -16.08 7.38 9.42
CA LEU A 167 -16.19 7.17 7.97
C LEU A 167 -15.27 8.09 7.17
N LEU A 168 -15.16 9.37 7.57
CA LEU A 168 -14.29 10.34 6.91
C LEU A 168 -12.81 9.93 6.95
N VAL A 169 -12.38 9.24 8.01
CA VAL A 169 -11.02 8.67 8.12
C VAL A 169 -10.89 7.37 7.33
N ALA A 170 -11.91 6.52 7.37
CA ALA A 170 -11.88 5.19 6.75
C ALA A 170 -11.85 5.24 5.22
N ILE A 171 -12.68 6.10 4.61
CA ILE A 171 -12.87 6.13 3.15
C ILE A 171 -11.55 6.44 2.41
N PRO A 172 -10.80 7.51 2.76
CA PRO A 172 -9.51 7.79 2.12
C PRO A 172 -8.47 6.69 2.37
N ALA A 173 -8.43 6.12 3.58
CA ALA A 173 -7.51 5.04 3.91
C ALA A 173 -7.77 3.78 3.06
N ALA A 174 -9.04 3.39 2.93
CA ALA A 174 -9.47 2.26 2.11
C ALA A 174 -9.13 2.47 0.63
N ALA A 175 -9.47 3.64 0.08
CA ALA A 175 -9.21 3.97 -1.32
C ALA A 175 -7.71 3.97 -1.61
N ALA A 176 -6.90 4.59 -0.74
CA ALA A 176 -5.47 4.62 -0.90
C ALA A 176 -4.84 3.23 -0.81
N ALA A 177 -5.22 2.42 0.18
CA ALA A 177 -4.75 1.04 0.32
C ALA A 177 -5.04 0.22 -0.96
N ALA A 178 -6.28 0.25 -1.46
CA ALA A 178 -6.66 -0.46 -2.68
C ALA A 178 -5.84 -0.01 -3.91
N LEU A 179 -5.66 1.31 -4.09
CA LEU A 179 -4.89 1.86 -5.21
C LEU A 179 -3.40 1.52 -5.12
N PHE A 180 -2.82 1.51 -3.92
CA PHE A 180 -1.43 1.14 -3.72
C PHE A 180 -1.21 -0.35 -3.94
N SER A 181 -2.08 -1.21 -3.41
CA SER A 181 -2.03 -2.66 -3.64
C SER A 181 -2.12 -3.00 -5.14
N ALA A 182 -3.04 -2.35 -5.88
CA ALA A 182 -3.12 -2.52 -7.33
C ALA A 182 -1.86 -2.05 -8.07
N ARG A 183 -1.17 -1.01 -7.57
CA ARG A 183 0.10 -0.56 -8.15
C ARG A 183 1.25 -1.52 -7.87
N ILE A 184 1.29 -2.12 -6.69
CA ILE A 184 2.30 -3.09 -6.29
C ILE A 184 2.15 -4.38 -7.08
N GLU A 185 0.91 -4.87 -7.22
CA GLU A 185 0.59 -6.04 -8.05
C GLU A 185 1.10 -5.85 -9.48
N ALA A 186 0.83 -4.69 -10.09
CA ALA A 186 1.34 -4.41 -11.42
C ALA A 186 2.87 -4.27 -11.50
N ALA A 187 3.53 -3.88 -10.40
CA ALA A 187 4.99 -3.86 -10.32
C ALA A 187 5.57 -5.28 -10.19
N ALA A 188 4.92 -6.16 -9.41
CA ALA A 188 5.24 -7.58 -9.32
C ALA A 188 5.15 -8.25 -10.70
N GLN A 189 4.05 -8.03 -11.42
CA GLN A 189 3.88 -8.51 -12.80
C GLN A 189 4.96 -7.97 -13.75
N ALA A 190 5.44 -6.74 -13.54
CA ALA A 190 6.53 -6.19 -14.34
C ALA A 190 7.88 -6.89 -14.06
N ILE A 191 8.14 -7.28 -12.80
CA ILE A 191 9.30 -8.10 -12.42
C ILE A 191 9.20 -9.47 -13.11
N GLU A 192 8.08 -10.17 -12.93
CA GLU A 192 7.85 -11.50 -13.51
C GLU A 192 8.00 -11.51 -15.03
N ARG A 193 7.41 -10.53 -15.72
CA ARG A 193 7.51 -10.42 -17.18
C ARG A 193 8.95 -10.23 -17.64
N ALA A 194 9.70 -9.33 -17.00
CA ALA A 194 11.06 -9.01 -17.42
C ALA A 194 12.03 -10.18 -17.16
N VAL A 195 11.94 -10.80 -15.98
CA VAL A 195 12.73 -11.99 -15.64
C VAL A 195 12.32 -13.19 -16.50
N GLY A 196 11.02 -13.40 -16.70
CA GLY A 196 10.50 -14.48 -17.54
C GLY A 196 10.97 -14.39 -18.98
N GLN A 197 10.96 -13.20 -19.57
CA GLN A 197 11.51 -12.98 -20.92
C GLN A 197 13.00 -13.31 -20.98
N LEU A 198 13.79 -12.86 -20.00
CA LEU A 198 15.21 -13.19 -19.90
C LEU A 198 15.45 -14.71 -19.82
N LEU A 199 14.68 -15.41 -18.97
CA LEU A 199 14.76 -16.87 -18.82
C LEU A 199 14.42 -17.61 -20.11
N VAL A 200 13.41 -17.15 -20.85
CA VAL A 200 13.06 -17.73 -22.16
C VAL A 200 14.21 -17.59 -23.15
N ILE A 201 14.85 -16.42 -23.20
CA ILE A 201 16.01 -16.17 -24.06
C ILE A 201 17.17 -17.13 -23.72
N GLU A 202 17.50 -17.28 -22.44
CA GLU A 202 18.61 -18.14 -22.00
C GLU A 202 18.32 -19.63 -22.19
N ARG A 203 17.09 -20.09 -21.92
CA ARG A 203 16.71 -21.50 -22.17
C ARG A 203 16.76 -21.84 -23.66
N ALA A 204 16.37 -20.92 -24.55
CA ALA A 204 16.47 -21.12 -26.00
C ALA A 204 17.93 -21.26 -26.48
N ARG A 205 18.86 -20.51 -25.86
CA ARG A 205 20.31 -20.64 -26.11
C ARG A 205 20.87 -21.95 -25.58
N ALA A 206 20.46 -22.39 -24.40
CA ALA A 206 20.91 -23.66 -23.82
C ALA A 206 20.46 -24.87 -24.65
N GLY A 207 19.26 -24.83 -25.25
CA GLY A 207 18.73 -25.89 -26.12
C GLY A 207 19.33 -25.94 -27.54
N THR A 208 20.11 -24.94 -27.95
CA THR A 208 20.75 -24.86 -29.28
C THR A 208 22.25 -25.15 -29.26
N GLY A 209 22.80 -25.57 -28.12
CA GLY A 209 24.19 -26.04 -28.03
C GLY A 209 24.41 -27.33 -28.84
N PRO A 210 25.58 -27.51 -29.47
CA PRO A 210 25.87 -28.71 -30.25
C PRO A 210 25.74 -29.95 -29.37
N GLN A 211 24.89 -30.89 -29.79
CA GLN A 211 24.92 -32.27 -29.29
C GLN A 211 26.24 -32.89 -29.76
N GLY A 212 27.29 -32.71 -28.96
CA GLY A 212 28.59 -33.35 -29.12
C GLY A 212 28.62 -34.71 -28.44
#